data_AF-A0A377V229-F1
#
_entry.id   AF-A0A377V229-F1
#
_cell.length_a   1.000
_cell.length_b   1.000
_cell.length_c   1.000
_cell.angle_alpha   90.00
_cell.angle_beta   90.00
_cell.angle_gamma   90.00
#
_symmetry.space_group_name_H-M   'P 1'
#
loop_
_entity.id
_entity.type
_entity.pdbx_description
1 polymer ?
#
loop_
_entity_poly.entity_id
_entity_poly.type
_entity_poly.pdbx_seq_one_letter_code
_entity_poly.pdbx_strand_id
1 'polypeptide(L)'
;MRADARKNYDLLIEVARDVFVEQGAEASLRDIARRAGVGMGTLYRHFPNRDSLLEALLRSRFAALTARLSRFCSPPILPRRCWSGWPRAWRLPISIAGSSPR
;
A
#
# COMPACT_ATOMS: atom_id res chain seq x y z
N MET A 1 -15.00 -7.00 20.26
CA MET A 1 -14.22 -5.74 20.22
C MET A 1 -13.05 -5.69 19.22
N ARG A 2 -12.55 -6.81 18.67
CA ARG A 2 -11.53 -6.75 17.59
C ARG A 2 -12.11 -6.51 16.19
N ALA A 3 -13.30 -7.04 15.93
CA ALA A 3 -13.99 -6.83 14.65
C ALA A 3 -14.31 -5.35 14.40
N ASP A 4 -14.72 -4.62 15.44
CA ASP A 4 -15.07 -3.20 15.35
C ASP A 4 -13.84 -2.33 15.06
N ALA A 5 -12.71 -2.62 15.73
CA ALA A 5 -11.44 -1.95 15.46
C ALA A 5 -10.98 -2.18 14.00
N ARG A 6 -11.16 -3.39 13.46
CA ARG A 6 -10.82 -3.69 12.07
C ARG A 6 -11.74 -2.96 11.09
N LYS A 7 -13.05 -2.99 11.32
CA LYS A 7 -14.03 -2.25 10.50
C LYS A 7 -13.74 -0.75 10.49
N ASN A 8 -13.44 -0.16 11.64
CA ASN A 8 -13.08 1.26 11.74
C ASN A 8 -11.79 1.57 10.97
N TYR A 9 -10.79 0.69 11.06
CA TYR A 9 -9.55 0.82 10.29
C TYR A 9 -9.83 0.78 8.78
N ASP A 10 -10.57 -0.21 8.31
CA ASP A 10 -10.87 -0.38 6.89
C ASP A 10 -11.68 0.83 6.35
N LEU A 11 -12.65 1.33 7.13
CA LEU A 11 -13.44 2.52 6.80
C LEU A 11 -12.58 3.79 6.73
N LEU A 12 -11.63 3.96 7.67
CA LEU A 12 -10.70 5.08 7.64
C LEU A 12 -9.83 5.07 6.37
N ILE A 13 -9.37 3.89 5.92
CA ILE A 13 -8.57 3.77 4.69
C ILE A 13 -9.39 4.09 3.44
N GLU A 14 -10.62 3.58 3.36
CA GLU A 14 -11.54 3.86 2.25
C GLU A 14 -11.84 5.36 2.14
N VAL A 15 -12.23 5.99 3.24
CA VAL A 15 -12.53 7.43 3.26
C VAL A 15 -11.28 8.28 3.02
N ALA A 16 -10.14 7.89 3.58
CA ALA A 16 -8.88 8.58 3.33
C ALA A 16 -8.56 8.60 1.84
N ARG A 17 -8.71 7.46 1.15
CA ARG A 17 -8.51 7.37 -0.32
C ARG A 17 -9.30 8.45 -1.04
N ASP A 18 -10.59 8.54 -0.76
CA ASP A 18 -11.50 9.42 -1.47
C ASP A 18 -11.16 10.89 -1.17
N VAL A 19 -10.89 11.22 0.09
CA VAL A 19 -10.47 12.58 0.50
C VAL A 19 -9.13 12.98 -0.12
N PHE A 20 -8.15 12.08 -0.18
CA PHE A 20 -6.87 12.35 -0.83
C PHE A 20 -6.99 12.53 -2.35
N VAL A 21 -7.93 11.83 -3.00
CA VAL A 21 -8.22 12.03 -4.43
C VAL A 21 -8.88 13.39 -4.67
N GLU A 22 -9.78 13.83 -3.78
CA GLU A 22 -10.48 15.11 -3.90
C GLU A 22 -9.60 16.32 -3.56
N GLN A 23 -8.82 16.22 -2.48
CA GLN A 23 -8.13 17.38 -1.85
C GLN A 23 -6.62 17.34 -2.03
N GLY A 24 -6.05 16.24 -2.52
CA GLY A 24 -4.60 16.08 -2.70
C GLY A 24 -3.83 16.22 -1.38
N ALA A 25 -2.73 16.96 -1.41
CA ALA A 25 -1.83 17.14 -0.26
C ALA A 25 -2.48 17.88 0.92
N GLU A 26 -3.56 18.63 0.69
CA GLU A 26 -4.26 19.43 1.72
C GLU A 26 -5.31 18.62 2.51
N ALA A 27 -5.49 17.33 2.19
CA ALA A 27 -6.46 16.45 2.85
C ALA A 27 -6.36 16.51 4.38
N SER A 28 -7.45 16.78 5.10
CA SER A 28 -7.43 16.91 6.56
C SER A 28 -7.72 15.59 7.27
N LEU A 29 -6.88 15.19 8.24
CA LEU A 29 -7.16 14.01 9.10
C LEU A 29 -8.49 14.15 9.85
N ARG A 30 -8.87 15.38 10.20
CA ARG A 30 -10.13 15.68 10.87
C ARG A 30 -11.32 15.49 9.95
N ASP A 31 -11.19 15.88 8.68
CA ASP A 31 -12.23 15.65 7.67
C ASP A 31 -12.40 14.15 7.38
N ILE A 32 -11.28 13.42 7.26
CA ILE A 32 -11.27 11.97 7.10
C ILE A 32 -12.00 11.27 8.26
N ALA A 33 -11.64 11.59 9.51
CA ALA A 33 -12.29 11.02 10.69
C ALA A 33 -13.80 11.30 10.71
N ARG A 34 -14.18 12.55 10.41
CA ARG A 34 -15.58 12.99 10.35
C ARG A 34 -16.37 12.23 9.28
N ARG A 35 -15.86 12.16 8.05
CA ARG A 35 -16.50 11.44 6.93
C ARG A 35 -16.58 9.94 7.17
N ALA A 36 -15.59 9.36 7.87
CA ALA A 36 -15.61 7.97 8.31
C ALA A 36 -16.54 7.71 9.50
N GLY A 37 -17.09 8.74 10.15
CA GLY A 37 -17.88 8.57 11.37
C GLY A 37 -17.08 8.00 12.55
N VAL A 38 -15.75 8.16 12.53
CA VAL A 38 -14.83 7.63 13.54
C VAL A 38 -14.27 8.79 14.37
N GLY A 39 -14.22 8.63 15.69
CA GLY A 39 -13.66 9.64 16.58
C GLY A 39 -12.14 9.83 16.39
N MET A 40 -11.64 11.06 16.60
CA MET A 40 -10.20 11.38 16.45
C MET A 40 -9.30 10.50 17.32
N GLY A 41 -9.71 10.14 18.53
CA GLY A 41 -8.94 9.25 19.40
C GLY A 41 -8.76 7.84 18.80
N THR A 42 -9.77 7.33 18.10
CA THR A 42 -9.68 6.06 17.39
C THR A 42 -8.80 6.17 16.15
N LEU A 43 -8.90 7.28 15.39
CA LEU A 43 -7.98 7.54 14.28
C LEU A 43 -6.54 7.55 14.77
N TYR A 44 -6.20 8.35 15.78
CA TYR A 44 -4.83 8.46 16.27
C TYR A 44 -4.30 7.17 16.91
N ARG A 45 -5.17 6.32 17.46
CA ARG A 45 -4.78 4.97 17.92
C ARG A 45 -4.33 4.07 16.76
N HIS A 46 -4.93 4.21 15.58
CA HIS A 46 -4.54 3.44 14.39
C HIS A 46 -3.42 4.13 13.59
N PHE A 47 -3.44 5.45 13.55
CA PHE A 47 -2.58 6.30 12.73
C PHE A 47 -2.08 7.49 13.57
N PRO A 48 -0.97 7.32 14.30
CA PRO A 48 -0.46 8.36 15.19
C PRO A 48 -0.13 9.68 14.49
N ASN A 49 0.19 9.63 13.19
CA ASN A 49 0.50 10.79 12.37
C ASN A 49 -0.02 10.62 10.93
N ARG A 50 0.03 11.71 10.15
CA ARG A 50 -0.41 11.72 8.75
C ARG A 50 0.32 10.68 7.91
N ASP A 51 1.63 10.55 8.09
CA ASP A 51 2.46 9.66 7.31
C ASP A 51 2.07 8.19 7.51
N SER A 52 1.72 7.80 8.74
CA SER A 52 1.25 6.44 9.04
C SER A 52 -0.07 6.10 8.33
N LEU A 53 -0.98 7.07 8.20
CA LEU A 53 -2.20 6.89 7.41
C LEU A 53 -1.87 6.78 5.92
N LEU A 54 -1.00 7.65 5.41
CA LEU A 54 -0.61 7.67 4.02
C LEU A 54 0.12 6.38 3.62
N GLU A 55 1.04 5.88 4.46
CA GLU A 55 1.74 4.62 4.26
C GLU A 55 0.76 3.45 4.18
N ALA A 56 -0.20 3.38 5.11
CA ALA A 56 -1.22 2.34 5.13
C ALA A 56 -2.10 2.38 3.87
N LEU A 57 -2.53 3.57 3.46
CA LEU A 57 -3.30 3.79 2.24
C LEU A 57 -2.52 3.34 0.99
N LEU A 58 -1.26 3.76 0.87
CA LEU A 58 -0.40 3.39 -0.25
C LEU A 58 -0.15 1.89 -0.29
N ARG A 59 0.13 1.26 0.86
CA ARG A 59 0.32 -0.19 0.99
C ARG A 59 -0.92 -0.95 0.52
N SER A 60 -2.12 -0.50 0.93
CA SER A 60 -3.39 -1.07 0.47
C SER A 60 -3.54 -0.96 -1.05
N ARG A 61 -3.23 0.21 -1.63
CA ARG A 61 -3.31 0.44 -3.08
C ARG A 61 -2.32 -0.44 -3.86
N PHE A 62 -1.07 -0.54 -3.39
CA PHE A 62 -0.07 -1.39 -4.04
C PHE A 62 -0.46 -2.87 -3.97
N ALA A 63 -0.99 -3.33 -2.84
CA ALA A 63 -1.50 -4.70 -2.72
C ALA A 63 -2.65 -4.98 -3.71
N ALA A 64 -3.56 -4.03 -3.90
CA ALA A 64 -4.64 -4.15 -4.88
C ALA A 64 -4.10 -4.18 -6.33
N LEU A 65 -3.09 -3.35 -6.63
CA LEU A 65 -2.44 -3.32 -7.93
C LEU A 65 -1.71 -4.64 -8.22
N THR A 66 -0.92 -5.16 -7.28
CA THR A 66 -0.20 -6.43 -7.45
C THR A 66 -1.16 -7.61 -7.61
N ALA A 67 -2.25 -7.65 -6.83
CA ALA A 67 -3.29 -8.67 -6.95
C ALA A 67 -4.05 -8.60 -8.29
N ARG A 68 -4.12 -7.43 -8.93
CA ARG A 68 -4.71 -7.29 -10.28
C ARG A 68 -3.71 -7.73 -11.35
N LEU A 69 -2.45 -7.32 -11.23
CA LEU A 69 -1.39 -7.65 -12.18
C LEU A 69 -1.06 -9.15 -12.19
N SER A 70 -1.16 -9.84 -11.05
CA SER A 70 -0.93 -11.30 -10.98
C SER A 70 -1.91 -12.12 -11.83
N ARG A 71 -3.06 -11.55 -12.23
CA ARG A 71 -4.01 -12.19 -13.15
C ARG A 71 -3.55 -12.13 -14.61
N PHE A 72 -2.75 -11.13 -14.96
CA PHE A 72 -2.26 -10.92 -16.33
C PHE A 72 -0.85 -11.47 -16.49
N CYS A 73 0.00 -11.30 -15.47
CA CYS A 73 1.30 -11.95 -15.38
C CYS A 73 1.13 -13.32 -14.72
N SER A 74 1.00 -14.37 -15.53
CA SER A 74 1.61 -15.66 -15.17
C SER A 74 3.08 -15.39 -14.82
N PRO A 75 3.69 -16.03 -13.80
CA PRO A 75 5.08 -15.76 -13.42
C PRO A 75 5.93 -15.71 -14.69
N PRO A 76 6.79 -14.71 -14.87
CA PRO A 76 7.52 -14.63 -16.11
C PRO A 76 8.39 -15.88 -16.15
N ILE A 77 8.04 -16.81 -17.05
CA ILE A 77 9.04 -17.62 -17.71
C ILE A 77 9.85 -16.57 -18.47
N LEU A 78 10.80 -15.91 -17.80
CA LEU A 78 11.68 -14.95 -18.47
C LEU A 78 12.40 -15.76 -19.53
N PRO A 79 12.04 -15.64 -20.83
CA PRO A 79 12.77 -16.34 -21.84
C PRO A 79 14.16 -15.70 -21.83
N ARG A 80 15.22 -16.50 -21.91
CA ARG A 80 16.63 -16.03 -21.92
C ARG A 80 16.91 -14.90 -22.94
N ARG A 81 15.98 -14.63 -23.86
CA ARG A 81 16.02 -13.60 -24.90
C ARG A 81 15.65 -12.18 -24.46
N CYS A 82 14.91 -11.94 -23.37
CA CYS A 82 14.52 -10.57 -22.99
C CYS A 82 15.68 -9.69 -22.48
N TRP A 83 16.86 -10.28 -22.29
CA TRP A 83 18.01 -9.60 -21.71
C TRP A 83 19.00 -9.08 -22.77
N SER A 84 18.76 -9.29 -24.07
CA SER A 84 19.76 -8.96 -25.11
C SER A 84 20.08 -7.46 -25.27
N GLY A 85 19.25 -6.54 -24.77
CA GLY A 85 19.45 -5.09 -24.90
C GLY A 85 20.11 -4.38 -23.70
N TRP A 86 20.32 -5.05 -22.57
CA TRP A 86 20.83 -4.41 -21.35
C TRP A 86 22.36 -4.56 -21.23
N PRO A 87 23.11 -3.53 -20.76
CA PRO A 87 24.54 -3.66 -20.48
C PRO A 87 24.79 -4.78 -19.47
N ARG A 88 25.80 -5.61 -19.72
CA ARG A 88 26.14 -6.77 -18.87
C ARG A 88 26.35 -6.41 -17.39
N ALA A 89 26.71 -5.16 -17.10
CA ALA A 89 26.89 -4.62 -15.75
C ALA A 89 25.59 -4.49 -14.93
N TRP A 90 24.42 -4.42 -15.57
CA TRP A 90 23.11 -4.27 -14.89
C TRP A 90 22.30 -5.56 -14.85
N ARG A 91 22.91 -6.69 -15.26
CA ARG A 91 22.33 -8.03 -15.11
C ARG A 91 22.56 -8.52 -13.68
N LEU A 92 21.90 -7.90 -12.70
CA LEU A 92 21.88 -8.48 -11.36
C LEU A 92 20.88 -9.65 -11.33
N PRO A 93 21.24 -10.80 -10.76
CA PRO A 93 20.22 -11.74 -10.33
C PRO A 93 19.42 -11.02 -9.24
N ILE A 94 18.15 -10.76 -9.49
CA ILE A 94 17.24 -10.31 -8.45
C ILE A 94 17.03 -11.53 -7.54
N SER A 95 18.00 -11.80 -6.67
CA SER A 95 17.87 -12.75 -5.57
C SER A 95 17.03 -12.10 -4.49
N ILE A 96 15.71 -12.06 -4.70
CA ILE A 96 14.75 -11.93 -3.61
C ILE A 96 14.53 -13.36 -3.10
N ALA A 97 15.46 -13.85 -2.28
CA ALA A 97 15.30 -15.04 -1.46
C ALA A 97 16.27 -14.96 -0.28
N GLY A 98 15.75 -15.24 0.90
CA GLY A 98 16.37 -14.88 2.17
C GLY A 98 17.60 -15.70 2.58
N SER A 99 18.23 -15.13 3.62
CA SER A 99 18.73 -15.86 4.79
C SER A 99 20.13 -16.49 4.74
N SER A 100 21.06 -15.74 5.37
CA SER A 100 22.16 -16.16 6.25
C SER A 100 23.36 -16.93 5.66
N PRO A 101 24.56 -16.52 6.11
CA PRO A 101 25.46 -17.52 6.67
C PRO A 101 25.96 -17.15 8.07
N ARG A 102 26.43 -18.22 8.73
CA ARG A 102 26.96 -18.38 10.09
C ARG A 102 28.15 -17.49 10.41
#